data_AF-A0A553MUR9-F1
#
_entry.id   AF-A0A553MUR9-F1
#
_cell.length_a   1.000
_cell.length_b   1.000
_cell.length_c   1.000
_cell.angle_alpha   90.00
_cell.angle_beta   90.00
_cell.angle_gamma   90.00
#
_symmetry.space_group_name_H-M   'P 1'
#
loop_
_entity.id
_entity.type
_entity.pdbx_description
1 polymer ?
#
loop_
_entity_poly.entity_id
_entity_poly.type
_entity_poly.pdbx_seq_one_letter_code
_entity_poly.pdbx_strand_id
1 'polypeptide(L)'
;YMKKLHMQERAIEEVKLALKPFYQKREITKEEYKEILGKAVQKVCHSKSGEINPVKVANLVKAYVDKYKHARKHKKEETGDDSQTSGQPNN
;
A
#
# COMPACT_ATOMS: atom_id res chain seq x y z
N TYR A 1 -0.86 -9.53 23.68
CA TYR A 1 0.07 -9.78 22.56
C TYR A 1 -0.59 -10.42 21.32
N MET A 2 -1.79 -11.04 21.41
CA MET A 2 -2.42 -11.74 20.26
C MET A 2 -3.28 -10.88 19.30
N LYS A 3 -3.73 -9.68 19.68
CA LYS A 3 -4.61 -8.87 18.81
C LYS A 3 -3.91 -8.27 17.58
N LYS A 4 -2.59 -8.07 17.61
CA LYS A 4 -1.83 -7.48 16.48
C LYS A 4 -1.56 -8.46 15.33
N LEU A 5 -1.40 -9.76 15.62
CA LEU A 5 -1.13 -10.79 14.62
C LEU A 5 -2.30 -10.98 13.63
N HIS A 6 -3.52 -11.11 14.15
CA HIS A 6 -4.72 -11.32 13.34
C HIS A 6 -5.01 -10.17 12.37
N MET A 7 -4.74 -8.92 12.81
CA MET A 7 -4.90 -7.76 11.93
C MET A 7 -3.90 -7.77 10.79
N GLN A 8 -2.67 -8.21 11.04
CA GLN A 8 -1.63 -8.27 10.02
C GLN A 8 -1.97 -9.31 8.95
N GLU A 9 -2.49 -10.48 9.35
CA GLU A 9 -2.93 -11.52 8.42
C GLU A 9 -4.06 -11.02 7.51
N ARG A 10 -5.10 -10.41 8.09
CA ARG A 10 -6.20 -9.83 7.32
C ARG A 10 -5.73 -8.71 6.39
N ALA A 11 -4.85 -7.83 6.86
CA ALA A 11 -4.31 -6.76 6.03
C ALA A 11 -3.49 -7.31 4.85
N ILE A 12 -2.70 -8.36 5.09
CA ILE A 12 -1.92 -9.03 4.04
C ILE A 12 -2.84 -9.63 2.98
N GLU A 13 -3.89 -10.35 3.38
CA GLU A 13 -4.84 -10.94 2.44
C GLU A 13 -5.54 -9.89 1.58
N GLU A 14 -6.06 -8.82 2.20
CA GLU A 14 -6.72 -7.73 1.49
C GLU A 14 -5.78 -7.03 0.51
N VAL A 15 -4.54 -6.75 0.93
CA VAL A 15 -3.55 -6.11 0.06
C VAL A 15 -3.17 -7.04 -1.10
N LYS A 16 -3.01 -8.34 -0.87
CA LYS A 16 -2.75 -9.33 -1.93
C LYS A 16 -3.89 -9.39 -2.94
N LEU A 17 -5.13 -9.43 -2.47
CA LEU A 17 -6.32 -9.44 -3.32
C LEU A 17 -6.41 -8.18 -4.17
N ALA A 18 -6.17 -7.01 -3.56
CA ALA A 18 -6.13 -5.74 -4.28
C ALA A 18 -4.99 -5.69 -5.31
N LEU A 19 -3.81 -6.27 -5.03
CA LEU A 19 -2.67 -6.31 -5.96
C LEU A 19 -2.85 -7.29 -7.13
N LYS A 20 -3.59 -8.39 -6.94
CA LYS A 20 -3.80 -9.45 -7.94
C LYS A 20 -4.22 -8.94 -9.33
N PRO A 21 -5.25 -8.07 -9.48
CA PRO A 21 -5.64 -7.55 -10.80
C PRO A 21 -4.52 -6.73 -11.46
N PHE A 22 -3.69 -6.00 -10.71
CA PHE A 22 -2.60 -5.20 -11.26
C PHE A 22 -1.44 -6.07 -11.76
N TYR A 23 -1.14 -7.16 -11.06
CA TYR A 23 -0.12 -8.11 -11.49
C TYR A 23 -0.55 -8.85 -12.77
N GLN A 24 -1.82 -9.26 -12.85
CA GLN A 24 -2.39 -9.91 -14.04
C GLN A 24 -2.37 -8.98 -15.27
N LYS A 25 -2.67 -7.69 -15.08
CA LYS A 25 -2.61 -6.66 -16.13
C LYS A 25 -1.19 -6.20 -16.47
N ARG A 26 -0.15 -6.78 -15.83
CA ARG A 26 1.25 -6.37 -15.94
C ARG A 26 1.48 -4.87 -15.66
N GLU A 27 0.67 -4.29 -14.78
CA GLU A 27 0.83 -2.89 -14.37
C GLU A 27 1.99 -2.70 -13.38
N ILE A 28 2.40 -3.78 -12.70
CA ILE A 28 3.51 -3.83 -11.75
C ILE A 28 4.39 -5.05 -12.00
N THR A 29 5.69 -4.95 -11.70
CA THR A 29 6.64 -6.07 -11.74
C THR A 29 6.69 -6.82 -10.40
N LYS A 30 7.38 -7.97 -10.40
CA LYS A 30 7.59 -8.80 -9.20
C LYS A 30 8.29 -8.03 -8.07
N GLU A 31 9.15 -7.07 -8.40
CA GLU A 31 9.86 -6.23 -7.43
C GLU A 31 8.92 -5.21 -6.80
N GLU A 32 8.19 -4.46 -7.63
CA GLU A 32 7.20 -3.47 -7.19
C GLU A 32 6.08 -4.13 -6.36
N TYR A 33 5.65 -5.34 -6.74
CA TYR A 33 4.68 -6.10 -5.96
C TYR A 33 5.14 -6.30 -4.51
N LYS A 34 6.39 -6.71 -4.30
CA LYS A 34 6.95 -6.93 -2.96
C LYS A 34 7.05 -5.63 -2.17
N GLU A 35 7.48 -4.55 -2.82
CA GLU A 35 7.57 -3.22 -2.17
C GLU A 35 6.21 -2.67 -1.78
N ILE A 36 5.23 -2.68 -2.70
CA ILE A 36 3.88 -2.16 -2.45
C ILE A 36 3.19 -2.99 -1.38
N LEU A 37 3.32 -4.33 -1.42
CA LEU A 37 2.77 -5.21 -0.41
C LEU A 37 3.30 -4.85 0.99
N GLY A 38 4.61 -4.70 1.15
CA GLY A 38 5.23 -4.34 2.43
C GLY A 38 4.77 -2.97 2.94
N LYS A 39 4.85 -1.94 2.08
CA LYS A 39 4.46 -0.56 2.43
C LYS A 39 2.98 -0.45 2.77
N ALA A 40 2.11 -1.13 2.01
CA ALA A 40 0.68 -1.11 2.22
C ALA A 40 0.26 -1.82 3.51
N VAL A 41 0.78 -3.03 3.76
CA VAL A 41 0.50 -3.77 5.00
C VAL A 41 0.96 -2.97 6.22
N GLN A 42 2.16 -2.38 6.16
CA GLN A 42 2.68 -1.54 7.23
C GLN A 42 1.80 -0.32 7.49
N LYS A 43 1.35 0.37 6.42
CA LYS A 43 0.48 1.56 6.54
C LYS A 43 -0.90 1.20 7.12
N VAL A 44 -1.47 0.06 6.74
CA VAL A 44 -2.75 -0.45 7.26
C VAL A 44 -2.60 -0.87 8.73
N CYS A 45 -1.54 -1.60 9.07
CA CYS A 45 -1.29 -2.10 10.42
C CYS A 45 -0.96 -0.98 11.43
N HIS A 46 -0.32 0.11 10.99
CA HIS A 46 -0.05 1.28 11.81
C HIS A 46 -1.20 2.31 11.84
N SER A 47 -2.35 1.98 11.24
CA SER A 47 -3.52 2.85 11.29
C SER A 47 -4.11 2.91 12.70
N LYS A 48 -4.40 4.12 13.19
CA LYS A 48 -4.93 4.36 14.56
C LYS A 48 -6.31 3.72 14.79
N SER A 49 -7.07 3.42 13.74
CA SER A 49 -8.49 3.01 13.83
C SER A 49 -8.69 1.53 14.15
N GLY A 50 -7.67 0.67 13.99
CA GLY A 50 -7.84 -0.78 14.20
C GLY A 50 -8.75 -1.47 13.18
N GLU A 51 -9.30 -0.75 12.20
CA GLU A 51 -10.24 -1.26 11.21
C GLU A 51 -9.59 -1.43 9.83
N ILE A 52 -9.79 -2.61 9.25
CA ILE A 52 -9.35 -2.95 7.90
C ILE A 52 -10.56 -2.82 6.98
N ASN A 53 -10.58 -1.72 6.20
CA ASN A 53 -11.62 -1.49 5.21
C ASN A 53 -11.07 -1.84 3.81
N PRO A 54 -11.68 -2.79 3.08
CA PRO A 54 -11.19 -3.23 1.77
C PRO A 54 -11.14 -2.09 0.76
N VAL A 55 -12.03 -1.09 0.84
CA VAL A 55 -12.03 0.07 -0.06
C VAL A 55 -10.80 0.96 0.18
N LYS A 56 -10.44 1.19 1.45
CA LYS A 56 -9.23 1.97 1.78
C LYS A 56 -7.97 1.24 1.33
N VAL A 57 -7.92 -0.07 1.52
CA VAL A 57 -6.80 -0.92 1.08
C VAL A 57 -6.66 -0.86 -0.44
N ALA A 58 -7.75 -1.04 -1.18
CA ALA A 58 -7.75 -0.98 -2.64
C ALA A 58 -7.28 0.39 -3.16
N ASN A 59 -7.79 1.50 -2.60
CA ASN A 59 -7.37 2.85 -2.97
C ASN A 59 -5.91 3.12 -2.65
N LEU A 60 -5.42 2.63 -1.50
CA LEU A 60 -4.02 2.76 -1.10
C LEU A 60 -3.10 1.97 -2.03
N VAL A 61 -3.45 0.72 -2.36
CA VAL A 61 -2.71 -0.09 -3.33
C VAL A 61 -2.70 0.59 -4.70
N LYS A 62 -3.86 1.08 -5.16
CA LYS A 62 -3.97 1.82 -6.42
C LYS A 62 -3.07 3.05 -6.45
N ALA A 63 -3.05 3.86 -5.39
CA ALA A 63 -2.18 5.04 -5.30
C ALA A 63 -0.69 4.67 -5.38
N TYR A 64 -0.28 3.58 -4.72
CA TYR A 64 1.07 3.06 -4.85
C TYR A 64 1.36 2.60 -6.30
N VAL A 65 0.50 1.76 -6.89
CA VAL A 65 0.65 1.30 -8.28
C VAL A 65 0.75 2.47 -9.25
N ASP A 66 -0.14 3.46 -9.12
CA ASP A 66 -0.13 4.68 -9.94
C ASP A 66 1.21 5.42 -9.73
N LYS A 67 1.69 5.64 -8.50
CA LYS A 67 2.99 6.28 -8.24
C LYS A 67 4.15 5.54 -8.92
N TYR A 68 4.22 4.22 -8.83
CA TYR A 68 5.30 3.43 -9.45
C TYR A 68 5.20 3.41 -10.98
N LYS A 69 3.98 3.32 -11.53
CA LYS A 69 3.72 3.37 -12.97
C LYS A 69 4.10 4.73 -13.57
N HIS A 70 3.73 5.81 -12.88
CA HIS A 70 4.12 7.18 -13.25
C HIS A 70 5.62 7.37 -13.10
N ALA A 71 6.23 6.94 -12.00
CA ALA A 71 7.67 7.00 -11.80
C ALA A 71 8.43 6.20 -12.87
N ARG A 72 7.93 5.06 -13.33
CA ARG A 72 8.55 4.30 -14.43
C ARG A 72 8.49 5.05 -15.76
N LYS A 73 7.40 5.77 -16.04
CA LYS A 73 7.30 6.66 -17.21
C LYS A 73 8.20 7.89 -17.08
N HIS A 74 8.33 8.44 -15.87
CA HIS A 74 9.08 9.66 -15.58
C HIS A 74 10.51 9.44 -15.10
N LYS A 75 11.03 8.21 -14.93
CA LYS A 75 12.45 7.99 -14.56
C LYS A 75 13.45 8.38 -15.65
N LYS A 76 12.98 9.03 -16.73
CA LYS A 76 13.81 9.79 -17.65
C LYS A 76 14.06 11.24 -17.18
N GLU A 77 13.26 11.74 -16.25
CA GLU A 77 13.28 13.09 -15.69
C GLU A 77 12.97 13.04 -14.18
N GLU A 78 14.04 13.07 -13.38
CA GLU A 78 14.06 13.65 -12.04
C GLU A 78 13.49 12.83 -10.86
N THR A 79 14.44 12.42 -10.03
CA THR A 79 14.33 12.08 -8.62
C THR A 79 13.44 13.06 -7.84
N GLY A 80 12.41 12.55 -7.14
CA GLY A 80 11.54 13.36 -6.29
C GLY A 80 11.01 12.56 -5.10
N ASP A 81 11.69 12.70 -3.98
CA ASP A 81 11.26 12.41 -2.62
C ASP A 81 9.96 13.15 -2.28
N ASP A 82 9.07 12.51 -1.50
CA ASP A 82 8.32 13.24 -0.47
C ASP A 82 7.81 12.25 0.59
N SER A 83 8.35 12.47 1.78
CA SER A 83 7.89 11.96 3.05
C SER A 83 6.99 13.00 3.70
N GLN A 84 5.70 12.74 3.96
CA GLN A 84 4.98 13.25 5.16
C GLN A 84 3.56 12.67 5.29
N THR A 85 3.30 11.93 6.38
CA THR A 85 2.54 12.32 7.58
C THR A 85 1.05 12.62 7.35
N SER A 86 0.22 11.86 8.07
CA SER A 86 -1.10 12.34 8.48
C SER A 86 -1.14 12.15 9.99
N GLY A 87 -0.78 13.20 10.71
CA GLY A 87 -1.11 13.34 12.11
C GLY A 87 -2.63 13.31 12.28
N GLN A 88 -3.09 12.81 13.43
CA GLN A 88 -4.40 13.17 13.95
C GLN A 88 -4.15 13.74 15.34
N PRO A 89 -4.51 15.02 15.58
CA PRO A 89 -4.54 15.59 16.92
C PRO A 89 -5.74 15.02 17.69
N ASN A 90 -5.56 14.97 19.01
CA ASN A 90 -6.56 14.59 19.98
C ASN A 90 -7.71 15.58 20.00
N ASN A 91 -8.91 15.10 20.34
CA ASN A 91 -9.81 15.83 21.21
C ASN A 91 -10.43 14.85 22.19
#